data_AF-A0A5C3KF27-F1
#
_entry.id   AF-A0A5C3KF27-F1
#
_cell.length_a   1.000
_cell.length_b   1.000
_cell.length_c   1.000
_cell.angle_alpha   90.00
_cell.angle_beta   90.00
_cell.angle_gamma   90.00
#
_symmetry.space_group_name_H-M   'P 1'
#
loop_
_entity.id
_entity.type
_entity.pdbx_description
1 polymer ?
#
loop_
_entity_poly.entity_id
_entity_poly.type
_entity_poly.pdbx_seq_one_letter_code
_entity_poly.pdbx_strand_id
1 'polypeptide(L)'
;WVKGYDDHKIPITAKEAKECVAGYRACQGQGSAQDDTPAMPIPEFSDETFINALVNFIVANDQSLNVVESVFFCQLLLLLCSKLLDKDIPHRTSVRNHIEACWKEYLAQLSGELKHLANALLHIIDQLKIDCKIGWITLDNASNNDMMVEHLSCLLGNRGLSFSDFKHRIWCVLST
;
A
#
# COMPACT_ATOMS: atom_id res chain seq x y z
N TRP A 1 1.04 20.32 -7.18
CA TRP A 1 2.47 20.21 -6.83
C TRP A 1 3.38 20.71 -7.96
N VAL A 2 3.13 20.37 -9.24
CA VAL A 2 3.91 20.88 -10.40
C VAL A 2 4.02 22.41 -10.41
N LYS A 3 2.89 23.13 -10.23
CA LYS A 3 2.87 24.59 -10.11
C LYS A 3 3.80 25.12 -9.01
N GLY A 4 3.84 24.46 -7.85
CA GLY A 4 4.73 24.84 -6.75
C GLY A 4 6.21 24.62 -7.08
N TYR A 5 6.56 23.56 -7.82
CA TYR A 5 7.92 23.36 -8.30
C TYR A 5 8.33 24.43 -9.33
N ASP A 6 7.41 24.81 -10.22
CA ASP A 6 7.62 25.85 -11.22
C ASP A 6 7.80 27.24 -10.56
N ASP A 7 6.98 27.57 -9.55
CA ASP A 7 7.07 28.81 -8.77
C ASP A 7 8.41 28.92 -8.00
N HIS A 8 8.94 27.78 -7.54
CA HIS A 8 10.23 27.71 -6.84
C HIS A 8 11.44 27.48 -7.78
N LYS A 9 11.23 27.44 -9.10
CA LYS A 9 12.27 27.18 -10.12
C LYS A 9 13.04 25.87 -9.90
N ILE A 10 12.39 24.86 -9.33
CA ILE A 10 12.99 23.55 -9.05
C ILE A 10 12.70 22.62 -10.24
N PRO A 11 13.73 22.08 -10.93
CA PRO A 11 13.50 21.22 -12.08
C PRO A 11 13.02 19.83 -11.67
N ILE A 12 11.91 19.38 -12.25
CA ILE A 12 11.42 18.00 -12.09
C ILE A 12 12.17 17.11 -13.10
N THR A 13 13.08 16.27 -12.60
CA THR A 13 14.00 15.46 -13.42
C THR A 13 13.64 13.97 -13.51
N ALA A 14 12.75 13.48 -12.64
CA ALA A 14 12.33 12.07 -12.60
C ALA A 14 11.72 11.63 -13.93
N LYS A 15 12.22 10.51 -14.48
CA LYS A 15 11.91 10.07 -15.85
C LYS A 15 10.42 9.72 -16.00
N GLU A 16 9.86 9.10 -14.98
CA GLU A 16 8.47 8.64 -14.87
C GLU A 16 7.49 9.83 -14.73
N ALA A 17 7.96 10.95 -14.18
CA ALA A 17 7.14 12.13 -13.95
C ALA A 17 7.10 13.09 -15.15
N LYS A 18 8.04 12.99 -16.10
CA LYS A 18 8.18 13.96 -17.22
C LYS A 18 6.95 14.02 -18.12
N GLU A 19 6.37 12.87 -18.45
CA GLU A 19 5.19 12.79 -19.33
C GLU A 19 3.94 13.41 -18.67
N CYS A 20 3.71 13.06 -17.40
CA CYS A 20 2.60 13.61 -16.60
C CYS A 20 2.73 15.13 -16.38
N VAL A 21 3.96 15.60 -16.09
CA VAL A 21 4.25 17.03 -15.93
C VAL A 21 4.07 17.80 -17.25
N ALA A 22 4.48 17.22 -18.38
CA ALA A 22 4.27 17.82 -19.70
C ALA A 22 2.78 17.94 -20.03
N GLY A 23 1.98 16.90 -19.76
CA GLY A 23 0.52 16.93 -19.91
C GLY A 23 -0.13 18.01 -19.04
N TYR A 24 0.25 18.09 -17.76
CA TYR A 24 -0.24 19.13 -16.85
C TYR A 24 0.07 20.55 -17.33
N ARG A 25 1.28 20.79 -17.84
CA ARG A 25 1.69 22.11 -18.36
C ARG A 25 0.98 22.47 -19.67
N ALA A 26 0.65 21.48 -20.51
CA ALA A 26 -0.09 21.67 -21.75
C ALA A 26 -1.57 22.07 -21.51
N CYS A 27 -2.16 21.64 -20.39
CA CYS A 27 -3.57 21.85 -20.07
C CYS A 27 -3.85 23.11 -19.20
N GLN A 28 -2.85 23.94 -18.92
CA GLN A 28 -3.02 25.17 -18.13
C GLN A 28 -3.86 26.22 -18.88
N GLY A 29 -5.18 26.16 -18.70
CA GLY A 29 -6.16 27.10 -19.25
C GLY A 29 -7.61 26.61 -19.27
N GLN A 30 -7.86 25.31 -19.08
CA GLN A 30 -9.21 24.78 -18.97
C GLN A 30 -9.54 24.45 -17.52
N GLY A 31 -10.59 25.10 -17.02
CA GLY A 31 -11.17 24.83 -15.71
C GLY A 31 -11.53 23.36 -15.55
N SER A 32 -11.41 22.90 -14.31
CA SER A 32 -11.75 21.59 -13.80
C SER A 32 -13.03 21.00 -14.39
N ALA A 33 -12.91 20.03 -15.28
CA ALA A 33 -13.91 19.00 -15.55
C ALA A 33 -13.31 17.89 -16.42
N GLN A 34 -12.43 17.07 -15.86
CA GLN A 34 -12.32 15.66 -16.22
C GLN A 34 -11.47 14.96 -15.16
N ASP A 35 -12.18 14.29 -14.25
CA ASP A 35 -11.67 13.14 -13.55
C ASP A 35 -11.48 12.04 -14.62
N ASP A 36 -10.37 12.11 -15.36
CA ASP A 36 -9.92 11.01 -16.21
C ASP A 36 -9.34 9.92 -15.28
N THR A 37 -10.20 9.35 -14.43
CA THR A 37 -9.96 8.01 -13.92
C THR A 37 -9.86 7.12 -15.16
N PRO A 38 -8.72 6.44 -15.41
CA PRO A 38 -8.60 5.56 -16.57
C PRO A 38 -9.78 4.60 -16.53
N ALA A 39 -10.57 4.56 -17.60
CA ALA A 39 -11.70 3.65 -17.71
C ALA A 39 -11.15 2.22 -17.56
N MET A 40 -11.21 1.69 -16.33
CA MET A 40 -10.82 0.32 -16.03
C MET A 40 -11.65 -0.57 -16.95
N PRO A 41 -11.04 -1.43 -17.77
CA PRO A 41 -11.78 -2.32 -18.64
C PRO A 41 -12.80 -3.09 -17.80
N ILE A 42 -14.07 -3.02 -18.19
CA ILE A 42 -15.15 -3.71 -17.47
C ILE A 42 -14.84 -5.20 -17.54
N PRO A 43 -14.54 -5.87 -16.41
CA PRO A 43 -14.22 -7.28 -16.43
C PRO A 43 -15.43 -8.10 -16.91
N GLU A 44 -15.19 -9.23 -17.55
CA GLU A 44 -16.26 -10.20 -17.78
C GLU A 44 -16.83 -10.67 -16.44
N PHE A 45 -18.15 -10.83 -16.39
CA PHE A 45 -18.82 -11.24 -15.15
C PHE A 45 -18.46 -12.69 -14.80
N SER A 46 -17.85 -12.87 -13.64
CA SER A 46 -17.68 -14.15 -12.95
C SER A 46 -17.94 -13.95 -11.45
N ASP A 47 -18.26 -15.00 -10.72
CA ASP A 47 -18.55 -14.91 -9.28
C ASP A 47 -17.35 -14.33 -8.51
N GLU A 48 -16.14 -14.78 -8.84
CA GLU A 48 -14.90 -14.28 -8.23
C GLU A 48 -14.66 -12.80 -8.56
N THR A 49 -14.86 -12.41 -9.82
CA THR A 49 -14.67 -11.02 -10.24
C THR A 49 -15.72 -10.09 -9.64
N PHE A 50 -16.95 -10.58 -9.47
CA PHE A 50 -18.02 -9.85 -8.79
C PHE A 50 -17.69 -9.63 -7.30
N ILE A 51 -17.26 -10.69 -6.59
CA ILE A 51 -16.86 -10.58 -5.18
C ILE A 51 -15.69 -9.60 -5.03
N ASN A 52 -14.67 -9.71 -5.87
CA ASN A 52 -13.52 -8.81 -5.84
C ASN A 52 -13.92 -7.35 -6.16
N ALA A 53 -14.80 -7.13 -7.15
CA ALA A 53 -15.30 -5.80 -7.46
C ALA A 53 -16.10 -5.19 -6.30
N LEU A 54 -16.92 -5.99 -5.62
CA LEU A 54 -17.70 -5.56 -4.46
C LEU A 54 -16.81 -5.22 -3.26
N VAL A 55 -15.80 -6.06 -2.97
CA VAL A 55 -14.81 -5.79 -1.93
C VAL A 55 -14.02 -4.53 -2.25
N ASN A 56 -13.58 -4.36 -3.49
CA ASN A 56 -12.86 -3.16 -3.93
C ASN A 56 -13.72 -1.90 -3.78
N PHE A 57 -15.01 -1.96 -4.15
CA PHE A 57 -15.94 -0.85 -3.91
C PHE A 57 -16.03 -0.48 -2.43
N ILE A 58 -16.12 -1.47 -1.55
CA ILE A 58 -16.22 -1.25 -0.10
C ILE A 58 -14.92 -0.62 0.44
N VAL A 59 -13.77 -1.22 0.13
CA VAL A 59 -12.47 -0.79 0.66
C VAL A 59 -12.06 0.57 0.09
N ALA A 60 -12.20 0.79 -1.21
CA ALA A 60 -11.76 2.01 -1.86
C ALA A 60 -12.57 3.24 -1.45
N ASN A 61 -13.85 3.05 -1.07
CA ASN A 61 -14.76 4.14 -0.72
C ASN A 61 -15.13 4.16 0.78
N ASP A 62 -14.40 3.42 1.62
CA ASP A 62 -14.66 3.28 3.06
C ASP A 62 -16.14 3.02 3.40
N GLN A 63 -16.78 2.15 2.62
CA GLN A 63 -18.19 1.83 2.82
C GLN A 63 -18.38 0.90 4.01
N SER A 64 -19.54 1.02 4.65
CA SER A 64 -19.92 0.06 5.69
C SER A 64 -20.04 -1.35 5.11
N LEU A 65 -19.47 -2.35 5.79
CA LEU A 65 -19.69 -3.76 5.45
C LEU A 65 -21.16 -4.16 5.51
N ASN A 66 -22.03 -3.37 6.15
CA ASN A 66 -23.47 -3.62 6.17
C ASN A 66 -24.15 -3.31 4.83
N VAL A 67 -23.44 -2.68 3.87
CA VAL A 67 -24.00 -2.37 2.55
C VAL A 67 -24.49 -3.64 1.82
N VAL A 68 -23.81 -4.77 2.01
CA VAL A 68 -24.19 -6.06 1.41
C VAL A 68 -25.35 -6.76 2.13
N GLU A 69 -25.80 -6.21 3.26
CA GLU A 69 -27.01 -6.65 3.97
C GLU A 69 -28.21 -5.71 3.69
N SER A 70 -27.99 -4.61 2.96
CA SER A 70 -29.05 -3.67 2.59
C SER A 70 -29.93 -4.26 1.48
N VAL A 71 -31.22 -4.46 1.79
CA VAL A 71 -32.21 -5.00 0.84
C VAL A 71 -32.27 -4.18 -0.45
N PHE A 72 -32.21 -2.86 -0.37
CA PHE A 72 -32.26 -1.99 -1.56
C PHE A 72 -31.00 -2.09 -2.42
N PHE A 73 -29.84 -2.27 -1.77
CA PHE A 73 -28.58 -2.47 -2.48
C PHE A 73 -28.55 -3.84 -3.17
N CYS A 74 -28.95 -4.91 -2.47
CA CYS A 74 -29.08 -6.24 -3.07
C CYS A 74 -30.08 -6.25 -4.23
N GLN A 75 -31.23 -5.58 -4.08
CA GLN A 75 -32.21 -5.42 -5.16
C GLN A 75 -31.63 -4.69 -6.37
N LEU A 76 -30.84 -3.63 -6.15
CA LEU A 76 -30.14 -2.94 -7.23
C LEU A 76 -29.17 -3.87 -7.97
N LEU A 77 -28.38 -4.67 -7.24
CA LEU A 77 -27.46 -5.64 -7.85
C LEU A 77 -28.19 -6.72 -8.66
N LEU A 78 -29.28 -7.26 -8.12
CA LEU A 78 -30.12 -8.26 -8.80
C LEU A 78 -30.84 -7.68 -10.03
N LEU A 79 -31.23 -6.40 -9.99
CA LEU A 79 -31.80 -5.70 -11.13
C LEU A 79 -30.79 -5.54 -12.26
N LEU A 80 -29.53 -5.23 -11.91
CA LEU A 80 -28.46 -5.00 -12.88
C LEU A 80 -27.91 -6.31 -13.48
N CYS A 81 -28.03 -7.44 -12.77
CA CYS A 81 -27.52 -8.74 -13.22
C CYS A 81 -28.58 -9.85 -13.11
N SER A 82 -29.19 -10.22 -14.23
CA SER A 82 -30.23 -11.27 -14.29
C SER A 82 -29.75 -12.69 -13.98
N LYS A 83 -28.42 -12.91 -14.00
CA LYS A 83 -27.81 -14.21 -13.68
C LYS A 83 -27.46 -14.36 -12.20
N LEU A 84 -27.42 -13.26 -11.45
CA LEU A 84 -27.06 -13.23 -10.04
C LEU A 84 -28.26 -13.69 -9.20
N LEU A 85 -28.03 -14.61 -8.27
CA LEU A 85 -29.02 -14.98 -7.26
C LEU A 85 -28.65 -14.33 -5.92
N ASP A 86 -29.63 -14.12 -5.06
CA ASP A 86 -29.42 -13.51 -3.74
C ASP A 86 -28.36 -14.26 -2.90
N LYS A 87 -28.33 -15.60 -3.02
CA LYS A 87 -27.34 -16.47 -2.37
C LYS A 87 -25.89 -16.24 -2.84
N ASP A 88 -25.70 -15.66 -4.02
CA ASP A 88 -24.40 -15.41 -4.63
C ASP A 88 -23.83 -14.06 -4.14
N ILE A 89 -24.66 -13.22 -3.49
CA ILE A 89 -24.22 -11.98 -2.85
C ILE A 89 -23.52 -12.34 -1.52
N PRO A 90 -22.24 -11.98 -1.34
CA PRO A 90 -21.52 -12.34 -0.14
C PRO A 90 -22.10 -11.60 1.06
N HIS A 91 -22.36 -12.34 2.14
CA HIS A 91 -22.76 -11.74 3.41
C HIS A 91 -21.59 -11.00 4.08
N ARG A 92 -21.89 -10.14 5.05
CA ARG A 92 -20.92 -9.33 5.80
C ARG A 92 -19.74 -10.14 6.32
N THR A 93 -19.99 -11.32 6.87
CA THR A 93 -18.93 -12.22 7.38
C THR A 93 -18.02 -12.70 6.25
N SER A 94 -18.57 -13.03 5.09
CA SER A 94 -17.81 -13.44 3.92
C SER A 94 -16.93 -12.31 3.40
N VAL A 95 -17.49 -11.09 3.27
CA VAL A 95 -16.74 -9.89 2.87
C VAL A 95 -15.60 -9.59 3.87
N ARG A 96 -15.89 -9.64 5.18
CA ARG A 96 -14.88 -9.45 6.23
C ARG A 96 -13.74 -10.46 6.10
N ASN A 97 -14.06 -11.75 5.95
CA ASN A 97 -13.06 -12.80 5.85
C ASN A 97 -12.19 -12.62 4.59
N HIS A 98 -12.80 -12.19 3.48
CA HIS A 98 -12.08 -11.88 2.25
C HIS A 98 -11.10 -10.71 2.43
N ILE A 99 -11.55 -9.61 3.03
CA ILE A 99 -10.69 -8.46 3.35
C ILE A 99 -9.54 -8.88 4.27
N GLU A 100 -9.81 -9.69 5.29
CA GLU A 100 -8.77 -10.19 6.20
C GLU A 100 -7.76 -11.08 5.47
N ALA A 101 -8.21 -11.93 4.54
CA ALA A 101 -7.32 -12.76 3.72
C ALA A 101 -6.43 -11.90 2.80
N CYS A 102 -7.03 -10.96 2.05
CA CYS A 102 -6.28 -10.03 1.21
C CYS A 102 -5.27 -9.22 2.03
N TRP A 103 -5.66 -8.77 3.23
CA TRP A 103 -4.77 -8.05 4.14
C TRP A 103 -3.60 -8.91 4.61
N LYS A 104 -3.83 -10.19 4.94
CA LYS A 104 -2.75 -11.12 5.33
C LYS A 104 -1.75 -11.36 4.20
N GLU A 105 -2.24 -11.54 2.98
CA GLU A 105 -1.39 -11.70 1.79
C GLU A 105 -0.56 -10.45 1.54
N TYR A 106 -1.19 -9.27 1.58
CA TYR A 106 -0.51 -8.00 1.45
C TYR A 106 0.55 -7.79 2.54
N LEU A 107 0.22 -8.09 3.80
CA LEU A 107 1.18 -8.04 4.91
C LEU A 107 2.35 -8.99 4.71
N ALA A 108 2.12 -10.20 4.17
CA ALA A 108 3.18 -11.15 3.89
C ALA A 108 4.11 -10.64 2.78
N GLN A 109 3.56 -10.02 1.72
CA GLN A 109 4.35 -9.38 0.67
C GLN A 109 5.18 -8.22 1.23
N LEU A 110 4.56 -7.32 1.99
CA LEU A 110 5.23 -6.20 2.62
C LEU A 110 6.35 -6.65 3.55
N SER A 111 6.13 -7.73 4.32
CA SER A 111 7.17 -8.38 5.13
C SER A 111 8.37 -8.82 4.29
N GLY A 112 8.13 -9.40 3.12
CA GLY A 112 9.18 -9.77 2.17
C GLY A 112 10.00 -8.57 1.70
N GLU A 113 9.34 -7.48 1.31
CA GLU A 113 9.99 -6.23 0.89
C GLU A 113 10.85 -5.62 2.02
N LEU A 114 10.37 -5.65 3.26
CA LEU A 114 11.13 -5.18 4.42
C LEU A 114 12.39 -6.00 4.68
N LYS A 115 12.36 -7.32 4.43
CA LYS A 115 13.57 -8.15 4.48
C LYS A 115 14.56 -7.77 3.39
N HIS A 116 14.10 -7.40 2.19
CA HIS A 116 14.99 -6.89 1.14
C HIS A 116 15.67 -5.59 1.55
N LEU A 117 14.97 -4.69 2.25
CA LEU A 117 15.57 -3.46 2.79
C LEU A 117 16.65 -3.75 3.83
N ALA A 118 16.43 -4.69 4.75
CA ALA A 118 17.45 -5.10 5.72
C ALA A 118 18.71 -5.67 5.01
N ASN A 119 18.52 -6.47 3.96
CA ASN A 119 19.64 -6.97 3.14
C ASN A 119 20.38 -5.85 2.40
N ALA A 120 19.66 -4.88 1.84
CA ALA A 120 20.26 -3.72 1.18
C ALA A 120 21.06 -2.86 2.18
N LEU A 121 20.52 -2.64 3.38
CA LEU A 121 21.23 -1.92 4.44
C LEU A 121 22.51 -2.64 4.85
N LEU A 122 22.46 -3.96 5.00
CA LEU A 122 23.64 -4.77 5.29
C LEU A 122 24.70 -4.65 4.18
N HIS A 123 24.27 -4.64 2.91
CA HIS A 123 25.19 -4.42 1.80
C HIS A 123 25.87 -3.05 1.88
N ILE A 124 25.15 -1.99 2.25
CA ILE A 124 25.73 -0.65 2.42
C ILE A 124 26.72 -0.64 3.58
N ILE A 125 26.38 -1.25 4.71
CA ILE A 125 27.28 -1.43 5.87
C ILE A 125 28.59 -2.10 5.42
N ASP A 126 28.49 -3.16 4.61
CA ASP A 126 29.63 -3.91 4.10
C ASP A 126 30.51 -3.10 3.16
N GLN A 127 29.90 -2.28 2.30
CA GLN A 127 30.61 -1.39 1.38
C GLN A 127 31.35 -0.30 2.15
N LEU A 128 30.73 0.24 3.20
CA LEU A 128 31.30 1.32 4.00
C LEU A 128 32.26 0.83 5.09
N LYS A 129 32.35 -0.49 5.35
CA LYS A 129 33.20 -1.08 6.41
C LYS A 129 32.93 -0.46 7.78
N ILE A 130 31.65 -0.27 8.07
CA ILE A 130 31.15 0.29 9.34
C ILE A 130 30.46 -0.76 10.20
N ASP A 131 30.60 -2.04 9.87
CA ASP A 131 30.07 -3.19 10.60
C ASP A 131 30.46 -3.17 12.09
N CYS A 132 31.69 -2.79 12.41
CA CYS A 132 32.16 -2.63 13.78
C CYS A 132 31.72 -1.33 14.47
N LYS A 133 31.02 -0.43 13.76
CA LYS A 133 30.57 0.89 14.23
C LYS A 133 29.06 1.00 14.33
N ILE A 134 28.32 -0.09 14.08
CA ILE A 134 26.87 -0.10 14.26
C ILE A 134 26.58 -0.01 15.76
N GLY A 135 26.16 1.18 16.18
CA GLY A 135 25.68 1.44 17.53
C GLY A 135 24.16 1.37 17.56
N TRP A 136 23.51 2.52 17.33
CA TRP A 136 22.07 2.69 17.45
C TRP A 136 21.44 2.97 16.10
N ILE A 137 20.26 2.40 15.86
CA ILE A 137 19.44 2.67 14.68
C ILE A 137 18.16 3.36 15.13
N THR A 138 17.91 4.55 14.60
CA THR A 138 16.66 5.29 14.79
C THR A 138 15.65 4.89 13.72
N LEU A 139 14.46 4.50 14.13
CA LEU A 139 13.35 4.16 13.24
C LEU A 139 12.05 4.74 13.79
N ASP A 140 11.10 5.03 12.91
CA ASP A 140 9.76 5.38 13.36
C ASP A 140 9.07 4.17 14.04
N ASN A 141 8.01 4.47 14.80
CA ASN A 141 7.29 3.49 15.62
C ASN A 141 6.28 2.65 14.82
N ALA A 142 6.43 2.54 13.49
CA ALA A 142 5.61 1.63 12.70
C ALA A 142 6.00 0.17 12.98
N SER A 143 5.01 -0.70 13.18
CA SER A 143 5.22 -2.12 13.51
C SER A 143 5.92 -2.89 12.39
N ASN A 144 5.84 -2.42 11.15
CA ASN A 144 6.55 -3.02 10.02
C ASN A 144 8.09 -2.84 10.13
N ASN A 145 8.56 -1.78 10.81
CA ASN A 145 9.97 -1.61 11.12
C ASN A 145 10.49 -2.64 12.12
N ASP A 146 9.61 -3.23 12.95
CA ASP A 146 9.99 -4.29 13.88
C ASP A 146 10.55 -5.50 13.11
N MET A 147 9.85 -5.92 12.05
CA MET A 147 10.29 -7.05 11.21
C MET A 147 11.61 -6.78 10.48
N MET A 148 11.82 -5.55 10.01
CA MET A 148 13.06 -5.15 9.33
C MET A 148 14.25 -5.24 10.29
N VAL A 149 14.10 -4.72 11.51
CA VAL A 149 15.16 -4.72 12.54
C VAL A 149 15.43 -6.11 13.07
N GLU A 150 14.40 -6.92 13.30
CA GLU A 150 14.55 -8.32 13.70
C GLU A 150 15.36 -9.09 12.64
N HIS A 151 15.03 -8.91 11.36
CA HIS A 151 15.77 -9.55 10.27
C HIS A 151 17.22 -9.05 10.20
N LEU A 152 17.46 -7.74 10.33
CA LEU A 152 18.80 -7.17 10.38
C LEU A 152 19.62 -7.73 11.55
N SER A 153 19.00 -7.86 12.73
CA SER A 153 19.62 -8.45 13.92
C SER A 153 20.07 -9.89 13.68
N CYS A 154 19.22 -10.70 13.05
CA CYS A 154 19.58 -12.06 12.63
C CYS A 154 20.77 -12.06 11.64
N LEU A 155 20.74 -11.20 10.62
CA LEU A 155 21.81 -11.10 9.63
C LEU A 155 23.17 -10.69 10.24
N LEU A 156 23.17 -9.74 11.17
CA LEU A 156 24.37 -9.30 11.88
C LEU A 156 24.85 -10.36 12.88
N GLY A 157 23.93 -11.04 13.58
CA GLY A 157 24.25 -12.14 14.48
C GLY A 157 24.89 -13.34 13.78
N ASN A 158 24.42 -13.68 12.58
CA ASN A 158 25.04 -14.70 11.73
C ASN A 158 26.50 -14.37 11.33
N ARG A 159 26.91 -13.11 11.48
CA ARG A 159 28.27 -12.62 11.22
C ARG A 159 29.09 -12.43 12.49
N GLY A 160 28.55 -12.82 13.65
CA GLY A 160 29.21 -12.69 14.96
C GLY A 160 29.15 -11.28 15.54
N LEU A 161 28.32 -10.39 15.00
CA LEU A 161 28.15 -9.03 15.52
C LEU A 161 27.05 -9.02 16.58
N SER A 162 27.36 -8.43 17.73
CA SER A 162 26.40 -8.23 18.82
C SER A 162 25.46 -7.07 18.49
N PHE A 163 24.37 -7.35 17.79
CA PHE A 163 23.28 -6.42 17.56
C PHE A 163 21.99 -6.97 18.16
N SER A 164 21.20 -6.10 18.77
CA SER A 164 19.90 -6.46 19.37
C SER A 164 18.88 -5.46 18.90
N ASP A 165 17.83 -6.00 18.30
CA ASP A 165 16.63 -5.31 17.83
C ASP A 165 15.95 -4.43 18.89
N PHE A 166 15.96 -4.85 20.14
CA PHE A 166 15.38 -4.11 21.25
C PHE A 166 16.37 -3.10 21.85
N LYS A 167 17.62 -3.51 22.08
CA LYS A 167 18.60 -2.68 22.80
C LYS A 167 19.27 -1.61 21.95
N HIS A 168 19.28 -1.76 20.63
CA HIS A 168 19.98 -0.86 19.71
C HIS A 168 19.01 -0.08 18.81
N ARG A 169 17.72 -0.08 19.16
CA ARG A 169 16.69 0.69 18.45
C ARG A 169 16.26 1.89 19.28
N ILE A 170 16.25 3.05 18.65
CA ILE A 170 15.67 4.27 19.20
C ILE A 170 14.36 4.52 18.45
N TRP A 171 13.24 4.59 19.18
CA TRP A 171 11.94 4.93 18.61
C TRP A 171 11.79 6.45 18.46
N CYS A 172 11.40 6.90 17.27
CA CYS A 172 10.94 8.26 17.10
C CYS A 172 9.63 8.47 17.88
N VAL A 173 9.70 9.19 19.00
CA VAL A 173 8.52 9.66 19.74
C VAL A 173 8.06 10.99 19.14
N LEU A 174 6.82 11.03 18.65
CA LEU A 174 6.15 12.28 18.35
C LEU A 174 5.79 12.94 19.69
N SER A 175 6.47 14.03 20.02
CA SER A 175 6.03 14.92 21.10
C SER A 175 4.75 15.62 20.64
N THR A 176 3.60 15.18 21.16
CA THR A 176 2.32 15.86 21.05
C THR A 176 2.30 17.14 21.86
#